data_AF-A0A4R5TYQ0-F1
#
_entry.id   AF-A0A4R5TYQ0-F1
#
_cell.length_a   1.000
_cell.length_b   1.000
_cell.length_c   1.000
_cell.angle_alpha   90.00
_cell.angle_beta   90.00
_cell.angle_gamma   90.00
#
_symmetry.space_group_name_H-M   'P 1'
#
loop_
_entity.id
_entity.type
_entity.pdbx_description
1 polymer ?
#
loop_
_entity_poly.entity_id
_entity_poly.type
_entity_poly.pdbx_seq_one_letter_code
_entity_poly.pdbx_strand_id
1 'polypeptide(L)'
;MLKMFTTHEVEVMRRDAKKRSRANGVILAKALDQIAAEQGYRNWSLLQKNSSTASDERQPWFFRRTPEEIAQSMRVLPEPTSRFERRVRSEIARDGVQPLDGRFASAANAVDFAIAYVEGLLAQPRYRLNTKSIAYWEMRLWLPYGANPVEGDTHVLVNRYYKPVGSTSREHVDYAAYPHLSLRLRGDGWRAFSHRTAEQPFLFNDGCPPWDSRQDAEAYLGRLKELRRRL
;
A
#
# COMPACT_ATOMS: atom_id res chain seq x y z
N MET A 1 23.05 -30.74 2.36
CA MET A 1 22.90 -29.28 2.38
C MET A 1 21.99 -28.92 1.21
N LEU A 2 20.75 -28.50 1.45
CA LEU A 2 19.81 -28.14 0.38
C LEU A 2 20.29 -26.84 -0.28
N LYS A 3 20.54 -26.89 -1.59
CA LYS A 3 20.99 -25.74 -2.37
C LYS A 3 19.78 -24.84 -2.63
N MET A 4 19.84 -23.61 -2.12
CA MET A 4 18.79 -22.60 -2.33
C MET A 4 19.07 -21.84 -3.63
N PHE A 5 18.02 -21.49 -4.38
CA PHE A 5 18.13 -20.76 -5.64
C PHE A 5 17.26 -19.50 -5.58
N THR A 6 17.78 -18.41 -6.11
CA THR A 6 17.06 -17.13 -6.28
C THR A 6 16.04 -17.20 -7.42
N THR A 7 15.07 -16.28 -7.43
CA THR A 7 14.08 -16.16 -8.52
C THR A 7 14.75 -16.03 -9.90
N HIS A 8 15.86 -15.31 -9.98
CA HIS A 8 16.60 -15.13 -11.22
C HIS A 8 17.23 -16.46 -11.70
N GLU A 9 17.81 -17.24 -10.79
CA GLU A 9 18.38 -18.55 -11.13
C GLU A 9 17.29 -19.53 -11.60
N VAL A 10 16.11 -19.51 -10.98
CA VAL A 10 14.96 -20.30 -11.42
C VAL A 10 14.48 -19.90 -12.82
N GLU A 11 14.50 -18.59 -13.15
CA GLU A 11 14.16 -18.11 -14.49
C GLU A 11 15.18 -18.51 -15.56
N VAL A 12 16.48 -18.47 -15.22
CA VAL A 12 17.55 -18.96 -16.10
C VAL A 12 17.35 -20.45 -16.37
N MET A 13 17.08 -21.26 -15.33
CA MET A 13 16.79 -22.68 -15.46
C MET A 13 15.55 -22.95 -16.33
N ARG A 14 14.49 -22.13 -16.23
CA ARG A 14 13.31 -22.24 -17.12
C ARG A 14 13.66 -21.94 -18.58
N ARG A 15 14.52 -20.97 -18.84
CA ARG A 15 14.97 -20.64 -20.20
C ARG A 15 15.81 -21.78 -20.78
N ASP A 16 16.65 -22.40 -19.98
CA ASP A 16 17.44 -23.56 -20.40
C ASP A 16 16.57 -24.80 -20.64
N ALA A 17 15.54 -25.03 -19.82
CA ALA A 17 14.57 -26.09 -20.04
C ALA A 17 13.86 -25.96 -21.41
N LYS A 18 13.48 -24.72 -21.77
CA LYS A 18 12.87 -24.42 -23.08
C LYS A 18 13.83 -24.68 -24.23
N LYS A 19 15.12 -24.33 -24.09
CA LYS A 19 16.14 -24.63 -25.10
C LYS A 19 16.33 -26.14 -25.28
N ARG A 20 16.45 -26.89 -24.17
CA ARG A 20 16.63 -28.35 -24.18
C ARG A 20 15.42 -29.09 -24.75
N SER A 21 14.20 -28.64 -24.43
CA SER A 21 12.96 -29.19 -24.99
C SER A 21 12.92 -29.04 -26.51
N ARG A 22 13.31 -27.88 -27.05
CA ARG A 22 13.38 -27.62 -28.50
C ARG A 22 14.50 -28.39 -29.20
N ALA A 23 15.68 -28.48 -28.58
CA ALA A 23 16.83 -29.14 -29.18
C ALA A 23 16.69 -30.68 -29.22
N ASN A 24 16.11 -31.27 -28.18
CA ASN A 24 16.08 -32.72 -28.00
C ASN A 24 14.68 -33.33 -28.28
N GLY A 25 13.71 -32.52 -28.74
CA GLY A 25 12.35 -32.98 -29.03
C GLY A 25 11.57 -33.51 -27.82
N VAL A 26 11.97 -33.12 -26.60
CA VAL A 26 11.38 -33.62 -25.35
C VAL A 26 10.29 -32.68 -24.86
N ILE A 27 9.24 -33.24 -24.26
CA ILE A 27 8.19 -32.47 -23.58
C ILE A 27 8.81 -31.57 -22.51
N LEU A 28 8.41 -30.29 -22.47
CA LEU A 28 8.97 -29.27 -21.58
C LEU A 28 9.00 -29.69 -20.10
N ALA A 29 7.96 -30.38 -19.62
CA ALA A 29 7.90 -30.91 -18.26
C ALA A 29 9.07 -31.87 -17.96
N LYS A 30 9.40 -32.75 -18.90
CA LYS A 30 10.53 -33.69 -18.77
C LYS A 30 11.88 -32.97 -18.80
N ALA A 31 12.01 -31.91 -19.60
CA ALA A 31 13.22 -31.07 -19.61
C ALA A 31 13.41 -30.29 -18.31
N LEU A 32 12.31 -29.83 -17.67
CA LEU A 32 12.33 -29.19 -16.37
C LEU A 32 12.74 -30.18 -15.26
N ASP A 33 12.21 -31.40 -15.28
CA ASP A 33 12.58 -32.43 -14.31
C ASP A 33 14.04 -32.88 -14.44
N GLN A 34 14.59 -32.90 -15.66
CA GLN A 34 16.02 -33.17 -15.89
C GLN A 34 16.90 -32.09 -15.27
N ILE A 35 16.56 -30.82 -15.44
CA ILE A 35 17.29 -29.72 -14.80
C ILE A 35 17.15 -29.78 -13.28
N ALA A 36 15.99 -30.19 -12.77
CA ALA A 36 15.81 -30.37 -11.33
C ALA A 36 16.69 -31.50 -10.76
N ALA A 37 16.81 -32.61 -11.49
CA ALA A 37 17.66 -33.74 -11.11
C ALA A 37 19.15 -33.34 -11.09
N GLU A 38 19.61 -32.53 -12.04
CA GLU A 38 20.97 -31.97 -12.06
C GLU A 38 21.28 -31.11 -10.82
N GLN A 39 20.25 -30.51 -10.22
CA GLN A 39 20.34 -29.71 -9.01
C GLN A 39 20.07 -30.51 -7.72
N GLY A 40 19.91 -31.83 -7.81
CA GLY A 40 19.68 -32.72 -6.67
C GLY A 40 18.22 -32.83 -6.21
N TYR A 41 17.26 -32.40 -7.04
CA TYR A 41 15.83 -32.47 -6.75
C TYR A 41 15.14 -33.54 -7.61
N ARG A 42 14.15 -34.25 -7.04
CA ARG A 42 13.46 -35.36 -7.74
C ARG A 42 12.62 -34.91 -8.94
N ASN A 43 12.13 -33.67 -8.91
CA ASN A 43 11.32 -33.08 -9.97
C ASN A 43 11.32 -31.55 -9.83
N TRP A 44 10.85 -30.88 -10.88
CA TRP A 44 10.81 -29.43 -10.95
C TRP A 44 9.92 -28.79 -9.88
N SER A 45 8.81 -29.44 -9.50
CA SER A 45 7.92 -28.90 -8.47
C SER A 45 8.58 -28.86 -7.09
N LEU A 46 9.39 -29.86 -6.73
CA LEU A 46 10.18 -29.87 -5.50
C LEU A 46 11.36 -28.90 -5.54
N LEU A 47 12.01 -28.74 -6.70
CA LEU A 47 13.00 -27.67 -6.88
C LEU A 47 12.33 -26.32 -6.66
N GLN A 48 11.21 -26.06 -7.34
CA GLN A 48 10.48 -24.80 -7.25
C GLN A 48 10.04 -24.50 -5.81
N LYS A 49 9.47 -25.48 -5.11
CA LYS A 49 9.03 -25.35 -3.72
C LYS A 49 10.18 -25.03 -2.75
N ASN A 50 11.38 -25.55 -3.01
CA ASN A 50 12.56 -25.35 -2.16
C ASN A 50 13.44 -24.17 -2.62
N SER A 51 13.33 -23.74 -3.87
CA SER A 51 13.93 -22.50 -4.40
C SER A 51 13.06 -21.28 -4.13
N SER A 52 11.78 -21.47 -3.86
CA SER A 52 10.90 -20.42 -3.38
C SER A 52 11.21 -20.12 -1.91
N THR A 53 12.37 -19.55 -1.63
CA THR A 53 12.29 -18.29 -0.89
C THR A 53 11.53 -17.36 -1.81
N ALA A 54 10.24 -17.19 -1.54
CA ALA A 54 9.67 -15.90 -1.84
C ALA A 54 10.69 -14.88 -1.32
N SER A 55 11.07 -13.93 -2.16
CA SER A 55 11.24 -12.59 -1.64
C SER A 55 9.88 -12.21 -1.01
N ASP A 56 9.60 -12.75 0.18
CA ASP A 56 8.31 -12.61 0.86
C ASP A 56 8.18 -11.21 1.47
N GLU A 57 9.27 -10.45 1.42
CA GLU A 57 9.20 -9.00 1.43
C GLU A 57 8.47 -8.55 0.17
N ARG A 58 7.17 -8.33 0.32
CA ARG A 58 6.35 -7.56 -0.62
C ARG A 58 7.19 -6.37 -1.10
N GLN A 59 7.30 -6.18 -2.41
CA GLN A 59 8.05 -5.04 -2.91
C GLN A 59 7.37 -3.74 -2.48
N PRO A 60 8.12 -2.74 -1.99
CA PRO A 60 7.55 -1.46 -1.60
C PRO A 60 6.75 -0.84 -2.75
N TRP A 61 5.51 -0.47 -2.46
CA TRP A 61 4.63 0.20 -3.40
C TRP A 61 4.81 1.72 -3.27
N PHE A 62 5.28 2.37 -4.34
CA PHE A 62 5.57 3.79 -4.35
C PHE A 62 4.49 4.59 -5.06
N PHE A 63 4.27 5.84 -4.63
CA PHE A 63 3.43 6.79 -5.32
C PHE A 63 4.11 7.23 -6.63
N ARG A 64 3.36 7.26 -7.74
CA ARG A 64 3.92 7.47 -9.10
C ARG A 64 3.13 8.43 -10.00
N ARG A 65 2.28 9.30 -9.43
CA ARG A 65 1.48 10.21 -10.27
C ARG A 65 2.26 11.43 -10.73
N THR A 66 2.00 11.87 -11.95
CA THR A 66 2.51 13.16 -12.46
C THR A 66 1.76 14.34 -11.83
N PRO A 67 2.32 15.56 -11.89
CA PRO A 67 1.61 16.76 -11.45
C PRO A 67 0.24 16.94 -12.13
N GLU A 68 0.10 16.57 -13.39
CA GLU A 68 -1.16 16.66 -14.15
C GLU A 68 -2.20 15.66 -13.65
N GLU A 69 -1.79 14.42 -13.36
CA GLU A 69 -2.66 13.39 -12.80
C GLU A 69 -3.14 13.77 -11.39
N ILE A 70 -2.26 14.37 -10.58
CA ILE A 70 -2.62 14.91 -9.26
C ILE A 70 -3.62 16.05 -9.44
N ALA A 71 -3.33 17.04 -10.28
CA ALA A 71 -4.24 18.14 -10.57
C ALA A 71 -5.61 17.65 -11.05
N GLN A 72 -5.64 16.61 -11.89
CA GLN A 72 -6.88 16.00 -12.36
C GLN A 72 -7.66 15.33 -11.23
N SER A 73 -7.00 14.63 -10.31
CA SER A 73 -7.66 13.99 -9.16
C SER A 73 -8.26 14.98 -8.16
N MET A 74 -7.73 16.21 -8.09
CA MET A 74 -8.22 17.30 -7.24
C MET A 74 -9.44 18.02 -7.81
N ARG A 75 -9.73 17.85 -9.11
CA ARG A 75 -10.88 18.48 -9.74
C ARG A 75 -12.17 17.86 -9.25
N VAL A 76 -13.20 18.69 -9.13
CA VAL A 76 -14.58 18.24 -8.92
C VAL A 76 -15.00 17.43 -10.13
N LEU A 77 -15.57 16.25 -9.89
CA LEU A 77 -16.09 15.42 -10.97
C LEU A 77 -17.20 16.13 -11.75
N PRO A 78 -17.27 15.90 -13.08
CA PRO A 78 -18.37 16.40 -13.89
C PRO A 78 -19.70 15.82 -13.41
N GLU A 79 -20.80 16.51 -13.71
CA GLU A 79 -22.14 15.97 -13.41
C GLU A 79 -22.36 14.66 -14.21
N PRO A 80 -23.02 13.67 -13.60
CA PRO A 80 -23.38 12.46 -14.32
C PRO A 80 -24.22 12.79 -15.56
N THR A 81 -23.80 12.30 -16.72
CA THR A 81 -24.50 12.49 -17.98
C THR A 81 -25.76 11.63 -18.10
N SER A 82 -25.83 10.53 -17.35
CA SER A 82 -26.97 9.62 -17.37
C SER A 82 -28.04 10.03 -16.38
N ARG A 83 -29.28 10.20 -16.86
CA ARG A 83 -30.47 10.40 -16.00
C ARG A 83 -30.79 9.18 -15.12
N PHE A 84 -30.19 8.02 -15.41
CA PHE A 84 -30.34 6.81 -14.62
C PHE A 84 -29.28 6.67 -13.51
N GLU A 85 -28.24 7.52 -13.51
CA GLU A 85 -27.27 7.55 -12.42
C GLU A 85 -27.90 8.21 -11.19
N ARG A 86 -28.17 7.39 -10.17
CA ARG A 86 -28.78 7.85 -8.91
C ARG A 86 -27.74 8.29 -7.87
N ARG A 87 -26.46 7.94 -8.07
CA ARG A 87 -25.39 8.29 -7.12
C ARG A 87 -25.03 9.76 -7.23
N VAL A 88 -24.79 10.38 -6.08
CA VAL A 88 -24.29 11.76 -6.04
C VAL A 88 -22.79 11.80 -6.37
N ARG A 89 -22.29 12.94 -6.88
CA ARG A 89 -20.87 13.10 -7.27
C ARG A 89 -19.87 12.70 -6.19
N SER A 90 -20.19 12.91 -4.92
CA SER A 90 -19.32 12.49 -3.81
C SER A 90 -19.21 10.98 -3.67
N GLU A 91 -20.29 10.23 -3.95
CA GLU A 91 -20.28 8.77 -3.97
C GLU A 91 -19.48 8.26 -5.16
N ILE A 92 -19.68 8.85 -6.34
CA ILE A 92 -18.91 8.52 -7.55
C ILE A 92 -17.40 8.76 -7.30
N ALA A 93 -17.06 9.90 -6.69
CA ALA A 93 -15.67 10.22 -6.34
C ALA A 93 -15.08 9.23 -5.35
N ARG A 94 -15.83 8.83 -4.32
CA ARG A 94 -15.41 7.81 -3.36
C ARG A 94 -15.19 6.46 -4.01
N ASP A 95 -16.16 6.01 -4.81
CA ASP A 95 -16.15 4.67 -5.40
C ASP A 95 -15.09 4.56 -6.53
N GLY A 96 -14.60 5.70 -7.04
CA GLY A 96 -13.44 5.76 -7.95
C GLY A 96 -12.09 5.48 -7.29
N VAL A 97 -12.01 5.49 -5.95
CA VAL A 97 -10.76 5.24 -5.22
C VAL A 97 -10.44 3.75 -5.20
N GLN A 98 -9.26 3.39 -5.69
CA GLN A 98 -8.79 2.00 -5.72
C GLN A 98 -8.28 1.54 -4.35
N PRO A 99 -8.55 0.30 -3.91
CA PRO A 99 -7.96 -0.23 -2.68
C PRO A 99 -6.44 -0.44 -2.82
N LEU A 100 -5.70 -0.09 -1.76
CA LEU A 100 -4.24 -0.18 -1.68
C LEU A 100 -3.72 -0.95 -0.45
N ASP A 101 -4.59 -1.36 0.47
CA ASP A 101 -4.22 -2.03 1.72
C ASP A 101 -3.43 -3.33 1.52
N GLY A 102 -3.73 -4.08 0.45
CA GLY A 102 -2.98 -5.27 0.05
C GLY A 102 -1.68 -4.98 -0.72
N ARG A 103 -1.42 -3.73 -1.12
CA ARG A 103 -0.25 -3.35 -1.93
C ARG A 103 0.95 -2.91 -1.11
N PHE A 104 0.72 -2.40 0.09
CA PHE A 104 1.82 -1.94 0.94
C PHE A 104 2.64 -3.11 1.46
N ALA A 105 3.96 -2.94 1.39
CA ALA A 105 4.91 -3.91 1.89
C ALA A 105 5.00 -3.92 3.42
N SER A 106 4.90 -2.74 4.01
CA SER A 106 5.05 -2.50 5.45
C SER A 106 4.32 -1.22 5.85
N ALA A 107 4.15 -0.99 7.16
CA ALA A 107 3.68 0.28 7.71
C ALA A 107 4.58 1.45 7.25
N ALA A 108 5.91 1.24 7.24
CA ALA A 108 6.86 2.24 6.74
C ALA A 108 6.61 2.58 5.27
N ASN A 109 6.39 1.57 4.42
CA ASN A 109 6.08 1.80 3.01
C ASN A 109 4.74 2.54 2.82
N ALA A 110 3.71 2.24 3.61
CA ALA A 110 2.45 2.98 3.58
C ALA A 110 2.64 4.46 3.98
N VAL A 111 3.50 4.74 4.96
CA VAL A 111 3.82 6.11 5.37
C VAL A 111 4.67 6.82 4.31
N ASP A 112 5.65 6.16 3.70
CA ASP A 112 6.44 6.73 2.60
C ASP A 112 5.55 7.09 1.40
N PHE A 113 4.60 6.21 1.06
CA PHE A 113 3.57 6.51 0.07
C PHE A 113 2.74 7.74 0.47
N ALA A 114 2.31 7.82 1.73
CA ALA A 114 1.49 8.93 2.21
C ALA A 114 2.25 10.26 2.17
N ILE A 115 3.53 10.28 2.55
CA ILE A 115 4.42 11.45 2.45
C ILE A 115 4.49 11.93 1.01
N ALA A 116 4.85 11.05 0.08
CA ALA A 116 4.99 11.38 -1.34
C ALA A 116 3.66 11.87 -1.95
N TYR A 117 2.54 11.27 -1.57
CA TYR A 117 1.21 11.67 -2.02
C TYR A 117 0.87 13.10 -1.55
N VAL A 118 1.08 13.41 -0.26
CA VAL A 118 0.79 14.74 0.31
C VAL A 118 1.74 15.80 -0.26
N GLU A 119 3.02 15.48 -0.43
CA GLU A 119 3.98 16.37 -1.11
C GLU A 119 3.53 16.69 -2.54
N GLY A 120 3.05 15.68 -3.27
CA GLY A 120 2.50 15.87 -4.62
C GLY A 120 1.27 16.79 -4.65
N LEU A 121 0.36 16.66 -3.68
CA LEU A 121 -0.78 17.58 -3.55
C LEU A 121 -0.34 19.00 -3.19
N LEU A 122 0.60 19.15 -2.26
CA LEU A 122 1.11 20.45 -1.81
C LEU A 122 1.90 21.19 -2.90
N ALA A 123 2.53 20.45 -3.82
CA ALA A 123 3.21 21.00 -4.98
C ALA A 123 2.25 21.67 -5.98
N GLN A 124 0.94 21.36 -5.93
CA GLN A 124 -0.04 22.02 -6.79
C GLN A 124 -0.25 23.48 -6.35
N PRO A 125 -0.23 24.46 -7.27
CA PRO A 125 -0.38 25.87 -6.91
C PRO A 125 -1.65 26.16 -6.12
N ARG A 126 -2.75 25.48 -6.46
CA ARG A 126 -4.05 25.60 -5.79
C ARG A 126 -4.36 24.35 -4.98
N TYR A 127 -4.14 24.42 -3.67
CA TYR A 127 -4.56 23.37 -2.75
C TYR A 127 -6.02 23.59 -2.34
N ARG A 128 -6.94 22.91 -3.00
CA ARG A 128 -8.36 22.91 -2.62
C ARG A 128 -8.97 21.56 -2.96
N LEU A 129 -9.44 20.87 -1.92
CA LEU A 129 -10.12 19.59 -2.07
C LEU A 129 -11.59 19.75 -1.78
N ASN A 130 -12.40 18.96 -2.48
CA ASN A 130 -13.84 18.97 -2.32
C ASN A 130 -14.33 17.53 -2.17
N THR A 131 -15.43 17.32 -1.44
CA THR A 131 -16.06 16.00 -1.28
C THR A 131 -16.45 15.33 -2.61
N LYS A 132 -16.51 16.10 -3.70
CA LYS A 132 -16.77 15.65 -5.08
C LYS A 132 -15.50 15.44 -5.92
N SER A 133 -14.31 15.52 -5.33
CA SER A 133 -13.01 15.24 -5.98
C SER A 133 -12.48 13.88 -5.52
N ILE A 134 -11.72 13.19 -6.38
CA ILE A 134 -11.17 11.87 -6.05
C ILE A 134 -10.09 12.02 -4.96
N ALA A 135 -9.22 13.04 -5.07
CA ALA A 135 -8.14 13.28 -4.12
C ALA A 135 -8.63 13.47 -2.68
N TYR A 136 -9.82 14.08 -2.48
CA TYR A 136 -10.44 14.17 -1.16
C TYR A 136 -10.67 12.78 -0.53
N TRP A 137 -11.16 11.82 -1.31
CA TRP A 137 -11.43 10.47 -0.83
C TRP A 137 -10.17 9.62 -0.70
N GLU A 138 -9.21 9.80 -1.60
CA GLU A 138 -7.89 9.20 -1.48
C GLU A 138 -7.21 9.60 -0.17
N MET A 139 -7.24 10.89 0.21
CA MET A 139 -6.69 11.31 1.50
C MET A 139 -7.33 10.61 2.70
N ARG A 140 -8.64 10.31 2.62
CA ARG A 140 -9.39 9.69 3.71
C ARG A 140 -9.23 8.18 3.79
N LEU A 141 -8.95 7.53 2.65
CA LEU A 141 -8.91 6.07 2.51
C LEU A 141 -7.47 5.53 2.45
N TRP A 142 -6.59 6.22 1.73
CA TRP A 142 -5.20 5.80 1.50
C TRP A 142 -4.22 6.26 2.55
N LEU A 143 -4.54 7.30 3.32
CA LEU A 143 -3.57 7.90 4.22
C LEU A 143 -3.85 7.53 5.68
N PRO A 144 -2.80 7.44 6.51
CA PRO A 144 -2.95 7.22 7.94
C PRO A 144 -3.74 8.34 8.64
N TYR A 145 -4.82 7.97 9.33
CA TYR A 145 -5.44 8.82 10.34
C TYR A 145 -4.73 8.66 11.69
N GLY A 146 -4.28 7.46 11.99
CA GLY A 146 -3.52 7.15 13.19
C GLY A 146 -3.23 5.66 13.31
N ALA A 147 -3.01 5.20 14.53
CA ALA A 147 -2.72 3.80 14.83
C ALA A 147 -3.69 3.24 15.87
N ASN A 148 -4.39 2.15 15.57
CA ASN A 148 -5.29 1.50 16.53
C ASN A 148 -4.59 0.33 17.22
N PRO A 149 -4.85 0.09 18.52
CA PRO A 149 -4.25 -1.03 19.24
C PRO A 149 -4.73 -2.36 18.68
N VAL A 150 -3.82 -3.34 18.62
CA VAL A 150 -4.11 -4.74 18.28
C VAL A 150 -3.89 -5.60 19.52
N GLU A 151 -2.66 -5.67 20.02
CA GLU A 151 -2.29 -6.38 21.24
C GLU A 151 -0.97 -5.85 21.81
N GLY A 152 -0.93 -5.60 23.13
CA GLY A 152 0.24 -5.03 23.81
C GLY A 152 0.66 -3.69 23.18
N ASP A 153 1.94 -3.56 22.86
CA ASP A 153 2.50 -2.37 22.18
C ASP A 153 2.24 -2.37 20.66
N THR A 154 1.57 -3.40 20.12
CA THR A 154 1.33 -3.54 18.68
C THR A 154 0.09 -2.77 18.29
N HIS A 155 0.27 -1.88 17.32
CA HIS A 155 -0.79 -1.10 16.72
C HIS A 155 -0.83 -1.35 15.23
N VAL A 156 -1.95 -1.07 14.56
CA VAL A 156 -2.09 -1.11 13.10
C VAL A 156 -2.35 0.30 12.58
N LEU A 157 -1.73 0.68 11.46
CA LEU A 157 -2.07 1.92 10.78
C LEU A 157 -3.50 1.86 10.24
N VAL A 158 -4.30 2.86 10.60
CA VAL A 158 -5.69 2.99 10.13
C VAL A 158 -5.93 4.30 9.41
N ASN A 159 -6.86 4.29 8.46
CA ASN A 159 -7.36 5.47 7.75
C ASN A 159 -8.47 6.19 8.53
N ARG A 160 -9.08 7.25 7.96
CA ARG A 160 -10.09 8.08 8.65
C ARG A 160 -11.34 7.31 9.09
N TYR A 161 -11.57 6.13 8.51
CA TYR A 161 -12.69 5.25 8.81
C TYR A 161 -12.33 4.11 9.75
N TYR A 162 -11.15 4.18 10.40
CA TYR A 162 -10.63 3.15 11.27
C TYR A 162 -10.48 1.79 10.56
N LYS A 163 -10.22 1.82 9.25
CA LYS A 163 -9.87 0.63 8.45
C LYS A 163 -8.39 0.61 8.18
N PRO A 164 -7.77 -0.55 7.91
CA PRO A 164 -6.37 -0.61 7.52
C PRO A 164 -6.06 0.40 6.40
N VAL A 165 -4.94 1.11 6.52
CA VAL A 165 -4.56 2.14 5.55
C VAL A 165 -4.57 1.58 4.12
N GLY A 166 -5.23 2.30 3.21
CA GLY A 166 -5.44 1.86 1.83
C GLY A 166 -6.77 1.13 1.58
N SER A 167 -7.48 0.68 2.61
CA SER A 167 -8.71 -0.07 2.45
C SER A 167 -9.90 0.83 2.11
N THR A 168 -10.74 0.36 1.19
CA THR A 168 -12.01 0.99 0.82
C THR A 168 -13.23 0.24 1.36
N SER A 169 -13.00 -0.88 2.06
CA SER A 169 -14.06 -1.69 2.66
C SER A 169 -14.80 -0.94 3.77
N ARG A 170 -16.10 -1.20 3.88
CA ARG A 170 -16.94 -0.70 4.98
C ARG A 170 -17.15 -1.74 6.07
N GLU A 171 -16.78 -2.98 5.81
CA GLU A 171 -17.01 -4.11 6.69
C GLU A 171 -16.18 -3.98 7.97
N HIS A 172 -16.63 -4.64 9.04
CA HIS A 172 -15.81 -4.79 10.24
C HIS A 172 -14.51 -5.52 9.88
N VAL A 173 -13.40 -5.10 10.48
CA VAL A 173 -12.08 -5.64 10.16
C VAL A 173 -11.43 -6.17 11.42
N ASP A 174 -10.87 -7.37 11.34
CA ASP A 174 -9.90 -7.86 12.31
C ASP A 174 -8.51 -7.29 11.97
N TYR A 175 -7.98 -6.45 12.85
CA TYR A 175 -6.67 -5.83 12.65
C TYR A 175 -5.52 -6.83 12.70
N ALA A 176 -5.68 -7.96 13.39
CA ALA A 176 -4.66 -9.01 13.42
C ALA A 176 -4.39 -9.62 12.03
N ALA A 177 -5.33 -9.50 11.10
CA ALA A 177 -5.18 -9.93 9.71
C ALA A 177 -4.26 -9.02 8.86
N TYR A 178 -3.77 -7.90 9.42
CA TYR A 178 -2.94 -6.91 8.71
C TYR A 178 -1.57 -6.69 9.38
N PRO A 179 -0.76 -7.76 9.58
CA PRO A 179 0.53 -7.65 10.27
C PRO A 179 1.53 -6.77 9.50
N HIS A 180 1.42 -6.68 8.17
CA HIS A 180 2.25 -5.81 7.35
C HIS A 180 2.00 -4.32 7.62
N LEU A 181 0.84 -3.93 8.12
CA LEU A 181 0.54 -2.53 8.50
C LEU A 181 0.74 -2.27 10.00
N SER A 182 1.29 -3.24 10.72
CA SER A 182 1.53 -3.12 12.15
C SER A 182 2.80 -2.34 12.45
N LEU A 183 2.78 -1.63 13.57
CA LEU A 183 3.91 -0.90 14.14
C LEU A 183 3.93 -1.09 15.66
N ARG A 184 5.12 -0.96 16.25
CA ARG A 184 5.29 -1.03 17.70
C ARG A 184 5.37 0.38 18.27
N LEU A 185 4.42 0.72 19.14
CA LEU A 185 4.38 1.99 19.86
C LEU A 185 4.56 1.70 21.35
N ARG A 186 5.76 1.96 21.88
CA ARG A 186 6.06 1.76 23.30
C ARG A 186 5.73 3.02 24.10
N GLY A 187 4.92 2.85 25.14
CA GLY A 187 4.52 3.93 26.05
C GLY A 187 4.03 5.17 25.29
N ASP A 188 4.52 6.34 25.68
CA ASP A 188 4.09 7.64 25.13
C ASP A 188 4.86 8.08 23.88
N GLY A 189 5.64 7.18 23.25
CA GLY A 189 6.45 7.51 22.07
C GLY A 189 5.64 8.04 20.88
N TRP A 190 4.34 7.78 20.84
CA TRP A 190 3.43 8.26 19.82
C TRP A 190 3.13 9.77 19.90
N ARG A 191 3.32 10.39 21.07
CA ARG A 191 3.11 11.84 21.25
C ARG A 191 4.00 12.69 20.36
N ALA A 192 5.13 12.13 19.89
CA ALA A 192 6.03 12.82 19.00
C ALA A 192 5.38 13.13 17.63
N PHE A 193 4.53 12.24 17.11
CA PHE A 193 3.90 12.40 15.80
C PHE A 193 2.40 12.74 15.88
N SER A 194 1.74 12.54 17.02
CA SER A 194 0.30 12.78 17.11
C SER A 194 -0.07 14.25 17.04
N HIS A 195 -1.35 14.51 16.79
CA HIS A 195 -1.94 15.81 17.03
C HIS A 195 -1.76 16.21 18.50
N ARG A 196 -1.51 17.50 18.77
CA ARG A 196 -1.11 18.01 20.11
C ARG A 196 -2.11 17.67 21.21
N THR A 197 -3.40 17.66 20.88
CA THR A 197 -4.50 17.40 21.82
C THR A 197 -5.02 15.96 21.71
N ALA A 198 -4.32 15.08 21.01
CA ALA A 198 -4.78 13.71 20.85
C ALA A 198 -4.54 12.90 22.13
N GLU A 199 -5.55 12.14 22.53
CA GLU A 199 -5.48 11.16 23.61
C GLU A 199 -4.97 9.79 23.13
N GLN A 200 -4.87 9.64 21.81
CA GLN A 200 -4.49 8.43 21.08
C GLN A 200 -3.53 8.81 19.95
N PRO A 201 -2.84 7.86 19.30
CA PRO A 201 -1.85 8.12 18.24
C PRO A 201 -2.51 8.55 16.90
N PHE A 202 -3.37 9.56 16.94
CA PHE A 202 -4.00 10.18 15.77
C PHE A 202 -3.15 11.34 15.26
N LEU A 203 -3.00 11.42 13.93
CA LEU A 203 -2.20 12.43 13.25
C LEU A 203 -2.94 13.76 13.07
N PHE A 204 -4.28 13.75 13.15
CA PHE A 204 -5.11 14.95 13.07
C PHE A 204 -6.47 14.73 13.77
N ASN A 205 -7.27 15.77 13.89
CA ASN A 205 -8.64 15.71 14.38
C ASN A 205 -9.61 16.38 13.38
N ASP A 206 -10.91 16.39 13.70
CA ASP A 206 -11.94 16.97 12.82
C ASP A 206 -11.87 18.49 12.66
N GLY A 207 -11.14 19.18 13.54
CA GLY A 207 -10.92 20.63 13.45
C GLY A 207 -9.70 21.05 12.62
N CYS A 208 -8.82 20.10 12.26
CA CYS A 208 -7.65 20.36 11.42
C CYS A 208 -7.37 19.22 10.42
N PRO A 209 -8.37 18.74 9.67
CA PRO A 209 -8.14 17.64 8.75
C PRO A 209 -7.30 18.11 7.56
N PRO A 210 -6.40 17.26 7.04
CA PRO A 210 -5.40 17.70 6.07
C PRO A 210 -5.97 18.12 4.72
N TRP A 211 -7.23 17.80 4.41
CA TRP A 211 -7.90 18.22 3.16
C TRP A 211 -8.61 19.57 3.26
N ASP A 212 -8.67 20.20 4.43
CA ASP A 212 -9.40 21.46 4.63
C ASP A 212 -8.58 22.68 4.19
N SER A 213 -7.30 22.71 4.56
CA SER A 213 -6.39 23.80 4.22
C SER A 213 -4.98 23.30 3.90
N ARG A 214 -4.22 24.13 3.16
CA ARG A 214 -2.79 23.89 2.90
C ARG A 214 -2.00 23.81 4.21
N GLN A 215 -2.32 24.67 5.18
CA GLN A 215 -1.65 24.70 6.48
C GLN A 215 -1.85 23.38 7.25
N ASP A 216 -3.08 22.83 7.24
CA ASP A 216 -3.36 21.55 7.89
C ASP A 216 -2.69 20.38 7.18
N ALA A 217 -2.64 20.40 5.84
CA ALA A 217 -1.88 19.44 5.04
C ALA A 217 -0.39 19.46 5.36
N GLU A 218 0.21 20.64 5.52
CA GLU A 218 1.62 20.82 5.89
C GLU A 218 1.90 20.33 7.32
N ALA A 219 1.03 20.66 8.27
CA ALA A 219 1.13 20.16 9.65
C ALA A 219 1.02 18.63 9.70
N TYR A 220 0.08 18.06 8.93
CA TYR A 220 -0.08 16.62 8.79
C TYR A 220 1.14 15.96 8.12
N LEU A 221 1.73 16.57 7.09
CA LEU A 221 2.96 16.09 6.47
C LEU A 221 4.12 16.06 7.47
N GLY A 222 4.26 17.08 8.32
CA GLY A 222 5.26 17.10 9.39
C GLY A 222 5.10 15.92 10.35
N ARG A 223 3.86 15.61 10.74
CA ARG A 223 3.52 14.47 11.59
C ARG A 223 3.77 13.12 10.91
N LEU A 224 3.47 12.99 9.61
CA LEU A 224 3.81 11.79 8.84
C LEU A 224 5.33 11.55 8.78
N LYS A 225 6.12 12.61 8.61
CA LYS A 225 7.59 12.52 8.62
C LYS A 225 8.12 12.09 9.98
N GLU A 226 7.53 12.58 11.07
CA GLU A 226 7.91 12.13 12.42
C GLU A 226 7.48 10.69 12.69
N LEU A 227 6.29 10.28 12.26
CA LEU A 227 5.85 8.87 12.29
C LEU A 227 6.85 7.99 11.52
N ARG A 228 7.28 8.41 10.33
CA ARG A 228 8.22 7.64 9.53
C ARG A 228 9.58 7.40 10.21
N ARG A 229 10.07 8.36 10.99
CA ARG A 229 11.34 8.23 11.74
C ARG A 229 11.24 7.21 12.89
N ARG A 230 10.02 6.87 13.31
CA ARG A 230 9.73 5.94 14.41
C ARG A 230 9.47 4.51 13.92
N LEU A 231 9.38 4.31 12.60
CA LEU A 231 9.17 3.04 11.91
C LEU A 231 10.49 2.47 11.38
#